data_AF-A0A443NML8-F1
#
_entry.id   AF-A0A443NML8-F1
#
_cell.length_a   1.000
_cell.length_b   1.000
_cell.length_c   1.000
_cell.angle_alpha   90.00
_cell.angle_beta   90.00
_cell.angle_gamma   90.00
#
_symmetry.space_group_name_H-M   'P 1'
#
loop_
_entity.id
_entity.type
_entity.pdbx_description
1 polymer ?
#
loop_
_entity_poly.entity_id
_entity_poly.type
_entity_poly.pdbx_seq_one_letter_code
_entity_poly.pdbx_strand_id
1 'polypeptide(L)'
;MEGNKGHEKKMKVLCLHGFRTSGSFLQKQISKWDPSFLSNFDMVFPDGIFPAGGKSDIEGIFPPPYFEWFQYNPDFTEYTNLDKCISYLCDYMTSNGPFDGLLGFSQGATLSALLLGYQAQGKVLKEHPPIKLLVSISGSKFRDPSICEVAYKDPIKVKSVHFIGAKDWLRVPSEELATAFDNPLIIRHPQGHTVPRLDEAAVQQLRNWAMTLLPISVPENGHVNQNGVDEIAESKQEGAATESNSTKTESTSSAETSVADSGHCKENVKAKAVEAKKDEPGERKNTDPDSSMETKAINEEENRA
;
A
#
# COMPACT_ATOMS: atom_id res chain seq x y z
N MET A 1 5.05 -3.56 45.69
CA MET A 1 4.07 -2.96 44.76
C MET A 1 4.73 -2.93 43.40
N GLU A 2 4.63 -4.03 42.65
CA GLU A 2 5.10 -4.06 41.27
C GLU A 2 4.06 -3.34 40.42
N GLY A 3 4.45 -2.21 39.86
CA GLY A 3 3.61 -1.42 38.98
C GLY A 3 3.28 -2.22 37.74
N ASN A 4 2.00 -2.54 37.59
CA ASN A 4 1.42 -3.10 36.38
C ASN A 4 1.58 -2.05 35.25
N LYS A 5 2.73 -2.05 34.56
CA LYS A 5 2.88 -1.36 33.28
C LYS A 5 1.96 -2.09 32.31
N GLY A 6 0.75 -1.58 32.12
CA GLY A 6 -0.14 -2.05 31.07
C GLY A 6 0.64 -1.98 29.75
N HIS A 7 1.03 -3.14 29.22
CA HIS A 7 1.58 -3.20 27.88
C HIS A 7 0.44 -2.80 26.94
N GLU A 8 0.47 -1.57 26.42
CA GLU A 8 -0.36 -1.19 25.28
C GLU A 8 -0.19 -2.25 24.19
N LYS A 9 -1.31 -2.84 23.76
CA LYS A 9 -1.31 -3.90 22.76
C LYS A 9 -0.79 -3.32 21.44
N LYS A 10 0.40 -3.76 21.02
CA LYS A 10 0.98 -3.38 19.73
C LYS A 10 0.12 -3.87 18.57
N MET A 11 0.11 -3.10 17.48
CA MET A 11 -0.58 -3.50 16.25
C MET A 11 0.24 -4.58 15.54
N LYS A 12 -0.40 -5.70 15.20
CA LYS A 12 0.30 -6.81 14.52
C LYS A 12 0.37 -6.56 13.01
N VAL A 13 1.56 -6.57 12.42
CA VAL A 13 1.78 -6.23 11.01
C VAL A 13 2.43 -7.40 10.29
N LEU A 14 1.86 -7.82 9.17
CA LEU A 14 2.45 -8.80 8.27
C LEU A 14 3.34 -8.08 7.26
N CYS A 15 4.62 -8.47 7.19
CA CYS A 15 5.65 -7.83 6.39
C CYS A 15 6.04 -8.72 5.20
N LEU A 16 5.68 -8.31 3.98
CA LEU A 16 5.90 -9.06 2.74
C LEU A 16 7.12 -8.53 1.97
N HIS A 17 8.12 -9.40 1.79
CA HIS A 17 9.39 -9.07 1.13
C HIS A 17 9.24 -8.85 -0.39
N GLY A 18 10.28 -8.30 -1.02
CA GLY A 18 10.33 -8.07 -2.47
C GLY A 18 10.69 -9.31 -3.28
N PHE A 19 10.64 -9.21 -4.61
CA PHE A 19 10.95 -10.30 -5.52
C PHE A 19 12.36 -10.85 -5.28
N ARG A 20 12.49 -12.18 -5.19
CA ARG A 20 13.77 -12.90 -4.97
C ARG A 20 14.55 -12.40 -3.75
N THR A 21 13.85 -12.10 -2.66
CA THR A 21 14.47 -11.81 -1.35
C THR A 21 13.88 -12.74 -0.29
N SER A 22 13.90 -12.36 0.98
CA SER A 22 13.33 -13.15 2.07
C SER A 22 12.74 -12.24 3.15
N GLY A 23 11.89 -12.81 4.00
CA GLY A 23 11.34 -12.11 5.16
C GLY A 23 12.46 -11.61 6.09
N SER A 24 13.49 -12.43 6.30
CA SER A 24 14.66 -12.04 7.11
C SER A 24 15.45 -10.87 6.51
N PHE A 25 15.55 -10.78 5.18
CA PHE A 25 16.17 -9.63 4.52
C PHE A 25 15.35 -8.36 4.71
N LEU A 26 14.02 -8.43 4.49
CA LEU A 26 13.14 -7.29 4.72
C LEU A 26 13.20 -6.84 6.20
N GLN A 27 13.21 -7.78 7.14
CA GLN A 27 13.39 -7.49 8.56
C GLN A 27 14.68 -6.71 8.81
N LYS A 28 15.79 -7.12 8.17
CA LYS A 28 17.08 -6.41 8.27
C LYS A 28 16.99 -4.99 7.70
N GLN A 29 16.29 -4.79 6.60
CA GLN A 29 16.08 -3.45 6.03
C GLN A 29 15.25 -2.56 6.97
N ILE A 30 14.11 -3.05 7.43
CA ILE A 30 13.19 -2.32 8.32
C ILE A 30 13.80 -2.05 9.70
N SER A 31 14.71 -2.91 10.19
CA SER A 31 15.43 -2.69 11.46
C SER A 31 16.26 -1.39 11.50
N LYS A 32 16.53 -0.78 10.34
CA LYS A 32 17.24 0.51 10.22
C LYS A 32 16.31 1.72 10.38
N TRP A 33 15.00 1.52 10.46
CA TRP A 33 14.03 2.59 10.67
C TRP A 33 13.99 3.03 12.13
N ASP A 34 13.40 4.21 12.35
CA ASP A 34 13.38 4.83 13.66
C ASP A 34 12.64 3.95 14.70
N PRO A 35 13.26 3.65 15.86
CA PRO A 35 12.65 2.82 16.89
C PRO A 35 11.32 3.33 17.42
N SER A 36 11.07 4.65 17.41
CA SER A 36 9.82 5.24 17.89
C SER A 36 8.62 4.90 16.99
N PHE A 37 8.87 4.60 15.72
CA PHE A 37 7.86 4.04 14.83
C PHE A 37 7.70 2.54 15.09
N LEU A 38 8.82 1.80 15.07
CA LEU A 38 8.83 0.34 15.19
C LEU A 38 8.24 -0.17 16.51
N SER A 39 8.41 0.57 17.61
CA SER A 39 7.94 0.17 18.93
C SER A 39 6.43 -0.03 19.03
N ASN A 40 5.64 0.58 18.13
CA ASN A 40 4.18 0.49 18.11
C ASN A 40 3.66 -0.80 17.45
N PHE A 41 4.52 -1.56 16.77
CA PHE A 41 4.13 -2.69 15.95
C PHE A 41 4.75 -4.01 16.44
N ASP A 42 4.00 -5.09 16.30
CA ASP A 42 4.49 -6.46 16.35
C ASP A 42 4.60 -6.98 14.90
N MET A 43 5.81 -7.01 14.36
CA MET A 43 6.06 -7.24 12.93
C MET A 43 6.46 -8.68 12.66
N VAL A 44 5.75 -9.33 11.73
CA VAL A 44 5.97 -10.73 11.33
C VAL A 44 6.45 -10.77 9.88
N PHE A 45 7.58 -11.43 9.63
CA PHE A 45 8.25 -11.46 8.32
C PHE A 45 8.31 -12.87 7.74
N PRO A 46 7.20 -13.41 7.18
CA PRO A 46 7.23 -14.71 6.52
C PRO A 46 8.01 -14.67 5.21
N ASP A 47 8.43 -15.84 4.77
CA ASP A 47 8.96 -16.07 3.43
C ASP A 47 7.85 -16.41 2.43
N GLY A 48 8.09 -16.08 1.16
CA GLY A 48 7.30 -16.53 0.03
C GLY A 48 7.39 -18.05 -0.15
N ILE A 49 6.36 -18.65 -0.76
CA ILE A 49 6.24 -20.11 -0.88
C ILE A 49 6.93 -20.69 -2.11
N PHE A 50 7.43 -19.84 -3.03
CA PHE A 50 8.16 -20.27 -4.21
C PHE A 50 9.64 -19.92 -4.05
N PRO A 51 10.56 -20.88 -4.19
CA PRO A 51 11.98 -20.56 -4.32
C PRO A 51 12.22 -19.62 -5.50
N ALA A 52 13.20 -18.73 -5.38
CA ALA A 52 13.61 -17.85 -6.47
C ALA A 52 13.96 -18.66 -7.73
N GLY A 53 13.31 -18.33 -8.85
CA GLY A 53 13.53 -19.00 -10.14
C GLY A 53 14.76 -18.53 -10.90
N GLY A 54 15.49 -17.55 -10.34
CA GLY A 54 16.69 -16.99 -10.95
C GLY A 54 17.50 -16.16 -9.96
N LYS A 55 18.43 -15.36 -10.50
CA LYS A 55 19.36 -14.56 -9.69
C LYS A 55 18.62 -13.54 -8.83
N SER A 56 19.12 -13.37 -7.60
CA SER A 56 18.71 -12.31 -6.68
C SER A 56 19.71 -11.17 -6.69
N ASP A 57 19.23 -9.93 -6.61
CA ASP A 57 20.09 -8.74 -6.50
C ASP A 57 20.85 -8.63 -5.19
N ILE A 58 20.40 -9.35 -4.17
CA ILE A 58 21.03 -9.34 -2.85
C ILE A 58 22.02 -10.49 -2.70
N GLU A 59 22.27 -11.25 -3.77
CA GLU A 59 23.30 -12.30 -3.79
C GLU A 59 24.68 -11.69 -3.55
N GLY A 60 25.42 -12.26 -2.59
CA GLY A 60 26.70 -11.73 -2.11
C GLY A 60 26.59 -10.66 -1.02
N ILE A 61 25.41 -10.06 -0.83
CA ILE A 61 25.14 -9.06 0.22
C ILE A 61 24.40 -9.69 1.40
N PHE A 62 23.47 -10.61 1.14
CA PHE A 62 22.68 -11.31 2.14
C PHE A 62 22.52 -12.78 1.78
N PRO A 63 22.65 -13.72 2.73
CA PRO A 63 22.66 -15.14 2.41
C PRO A 63 21.30 -15.68 1.91
N PRO A 64 21.30 -16.70 1.04
CA PRO A 64 20.10 -17.45 0.64
C PRO A 64 19.50 -18.23 1.84
N PRO A 65 18.27 -18.79 1.74
CA PRO A 65 17.41 -18.88 0.55
C PRO A 65 16.70 -17.58 0.16
N TYR A 66 16.33 -17.49 -1.12
CA TYR A 66 15.52 -16.41 -1.68
C TYR A 66 14.21 -16.96 -2.23
N PHE A 67 13.17 -16.13 -2.17
CA PHE A 67 11.81 -16.53 -2.46
C PHE A 67 11.09 -15.50 -3.32
N GLU A 68 10.02 -15.97 -3.94
CA GLU A 68 9.06 -15.20 -4.73
C GLU A 68 7.66 -15.49 -4.18
N TRP A 69 6.81 -14.46 -4.15
CA TRP A 69 5.40 -14.64 -3.82
C TRP A 69 4.65 -15.24 -5.00
N PHE A 70 4.96 -14.79 -6.20
CA PHE A 70 4.44 -15.26 -7.48
C PHE A 70 5.44 -14.91 -8.59
N GLN A 71 5.31 -15.54 -9.75
CA GLN A 71 6.10 -15.21 -10.93
C GLN A 71 5.29 -14.32 -11.87
N TYR A 72 5.96 -13.54 -12.71
CA TYR A 72 5.33 -12.68 -13.71
C TYR A 72 6.11 -12.69 -15.03
N ASN A 73 5.43 -12.37 -16.13
CA ASN A 73 6.09 -12.10 -17.41
C ASN A 73 6.75 -10.70 -17.41
N PRO A 74 7.74 -10.42 -18.27
CA PRO A 74 8.46 -9.13 -18.28
C PRO A 74 7.57 -7.88 -18.43
N ASP A 75 6.40 -8.01 -19.04
CA ASP A 75 5.46 -6.91 -19.23
C ASP A 75 4.53 -6.67 -18.02
N PHE A 76 4.63 -7.53 -16.99
CA PHE A 76 3.79 -7.53 -15.78
C PHE A 76 2.30 -7.65 -16.10
N THR A 77 1.92 -8.41 -17.13
CA THR A 77 0.52 -8.62 -17.55
C THR A 77 0.00 -10.02 -17.24
N GLU A 78 0.89 -10.98 -17.02
CA GLU A 78 0.58 -12.36 -16.68
C GLU A 78 1.28 -12.77 -15.40
N TYR A 79 0.56 -13.47 -14.52
CA TYR A 79 1.03 -13.84 -13.19
C TYR A 79 0.87 -15.35 -12.96
N THR A 80 1.98 -16.04 -12.76
CA THR A 80 1.97 -17.48 -12.48
C THR A 80 2.01 -17.72 -10.98
N ASN A 81 1.20 -18.67 -10.52
CA ASN A 81 1.02 -19.06 -9.11
C ASN A 81 0.42 -17.99 -8.17
N LEU A 82 -0.06 -16.85 -8.70
CA LEU A 82 -0.67 -15.79 -7.89
C LEU A 82 -1.83 -16.30 -7.01
N ASP A 83 -2.75 -17.10 -7.55
CA ASP A 83 -3.87 -17.65 -6.79
C ASP A 83 -3.42 -18.50 -5.60
N LYS A 84 -2.39 -19.35 -5.80
CA LYS A 84 -1.81 -20.17 -4.72
C LYS A 84 -1.20 -19.29 -3.63
N CYS A 85 -0.53 -18.21 -4.02
CA CYS A 85 0.03 -17.25 -3.08
C CYS A 85 -1.07 -16.54 -2.27
N ILE A 86 -2.15 -16.12 -2.93
CA ILE A 86 -3.29 -15.48 -2.26
C ILE A 86 -3.92 -16.44 -1.26
N SER A 87 -4.18 -17.69 -1.64
CA SER A 87 -4.72 -18.71 -0.73
C SER A 87 -3.81 -18.93 0.46
N TYR A 88 -2.50 -19.12 0.24
CA TYR A 88 -1.52 -19.28 1.31
C TYR A 88 -1.54 -18.10 2.29
N LEU A 89 -1.52 -16.85 1.80
CA LEU A 89 -1.53 -15.68 2.67
C LEU A 89 -2.86 -15.55 3.42
N CYS A 90 -4.00 -15.89 2.82
CA CYS A 90 -5.28 -15.89 3.51
C CYS A 90 -5.30 -16.89 4.67
N ASP A 91 -4.80 -18.11 4.44
CA ASP A 91 -4.71 -19.14 5.47
C ASP A 91 -3.73 -18.73 6.57
N TYR A 92 -2.57 -18.19 6.19
CA TYR A 92 -1.57 -17.70 7.12
C TYR A 92 -2.11 -16.56 7.99
N MET A 93 -2.76 -15.57 7.38
CA MET A 93 -3.33 -14.42 8.09
C MET A 93 -4.45 -14.84 9.03
N THR A 94 -5.30 -15.78 8.64
CA THR A 94 -6.38 -16.29 9.49
C THR A 94 -5.82 -17.12 10.66
N SER A 95 -4.81 -17.96 10.40
CA SER A 95 -4.26 -18.87 11.41
C SER A 95 -3.31 -18.21 12.41
N ASN A 96 -2.59 -17.17 11.97
CA ASN A 96 -1.57 -16.49 12.78
C ASN A 96 -2.00 -15.07 13.20
N GLY A 97 -3.18 -14.62 12.79
CA GLY A 97 -3.71 -13.30 13.07
C GLY A 97 -4.42 -13.18 14.42
N PRO A 98 -5.30 -12.18 14.58
CA PRO A 98 -5.62 -11.17 13.57
C PRO A 98 -4.42 -10.23 13.34
N PHE A 99 -4.17 -9.90 12.08
CA PHE A 99 -3.24 -8.85 11.68
C PHE A 99 -3.98 -7.51 11.63
N ASP A 100 -3.39 -6.46 12.17
CA ASP A 100 -3.91 -5.10 12.09
C ASP A 100 -3.44 -4.37 10.84
N GLY A 101 -2.31 -4.79 10.25
CA GLY A 101 -1.67 -4.07 9.16
C GLY A 101 -0.87 -4.95 8.21
N LEU A 102 -0.59 -4.40 7.03
CA LEU A 102 0.36 -4.94 6.07
C LEU A 102 1.52 -3.95 5.87
N LEU A 103 2.72 -4.48 5.71
CA LEU A 103 3.89 -3.76 5.20
C LEU A 103 4.43 -4.55 4.03
N GLY A 104 4.71 -3.89 2.92
CA GLY A 104 5.26 -4.57 1.74
C GLY A 104 6.37 -3.78 1.09
N PHE A 105 7.33 -4.49 0.51
CA PHE A 105 8.30 -3.92 -0.42
C PHE A 105 8.12 -4.53 -1.82
N SER A 106 8.10 -3.70 -2.87
CA SER A 106 8.06 -4.13 -4.26
C SER A 106 6.91 -5.12 -4.52
N GLN A 107 7.22 -6.36 -4.93
CA GLN A 107 6.25 -7.45 -5.08
C GLN A 107 5.34 -7.62 -3.85
N GLY A 108 5.88 -7.53 -2.63
CA GLY A 108 5.11 -7.63 -1.39
C GLY A 108 4.17 -6.44 -1.16
N ALA A 109 4.53 -5.23 -1.62
CA ALA A 109 3.67 -4.04 -1.56
C ALA A 109 2.51 -4.16 -2.56
N THR A 110 2.81 -4.58 -3.79
CA THR A 110 1.82 -4.88 -4.84
C THR A 110 0.82 -5.93 -4.37
N LEU A 111 1.32 -7.03 -3.78
CA LEU A 111 0.48 -8.10 -3.24
C LEU A 111 -0.36 -7.63 -2.04
N SER A 112 0.20 -6.80 -1.17
CA SER A 112 -0.54 -6.24 -0.04
C SER A 112 -1.74 -5.41 -0.53
N ALA A 113 -1.54 -4.53 -1.52
CA ALA A 113 -2.63 -3.73 -2.06
C ALA A 113 -3.72 -4.59 -2.73
N LEU A 114 -3.34 -5.68 -3.41
CA LEU A 114 -4.29 -6.64 -3.97
C LEU A 114 -5.16 -7.28 -2.88
N LEU A 115 -4.55 -7.77 -1.80
CA LEU A 115 -5.28 -8.39 -0.69
C LEU A 115 -6.27 -7.42 -0.06
N LEU A 116 -5.88 -6.15 0.13
CA LEU A 116 -6.76 -5.11 0.67
C LEU A 116 -7.93 -4.80 -0.27
N GLY A 117 -7.65 -4.65 -1.56
CA GLY A 117 -8.69 -4.44 -2.58
C GLY A 117 -9.68 -5.59 -2.63
N TYR A 118 -9.19 -6.83 -2.63
CA TYR A 118 -10.04 -8.02 -2.62
C TYR A 118 -10.80 -8.19 -1.31
N GLN A 119 -10.21 -7.86 -0.16
CA GLN A 119 -10.92 -7.88 1.12
C GLN A 119 -12.07 -6.85 1.14
N ALA A 120 -11.82 -5.64 0.64
CA ALA A 120 -12.84 -4.58 0.56
C ALA A 120 -14.05 -4.99 -0.32
N GLN A 121 -13.81 -5.81 -1.35
CA GLN A 121 -14.85 -6.37 -2.20
C GLN A 121 -15.40 -7.72 -1.71
N GLY A 122 -15.01 -8.18 -0.52
CA GLY A 122 -15.46 -9.43 0.09
C GLY A 122 -15.01 -10.70 -0.65
N LYS A 123 -13.94 -10.64 -1.46
CA LYS A 123 -13.41 -11.80 -2.20
C LYS A 123 -12.51 -12.70 -1.37
N VAL A 124 -11.67 -12.12 -0.52
CA VAL A 124 -10.74 -12.85 0.36
C VAL A 124 -10.88 -12.40 1.81
N LEU A 125 -10.23 -13.12 2.73
CA LEU A 125 -10.11 -12.72 4.14
C LEU A 125 -11.47 -12.45 4.83
N LYS A 126 -12.52 -13.21 4.47
CA LYS A 126 -13.89 -13.03 4.99
C LYS A 126 -14.00 -13.26 6.51
N GLU A 127 -13.18 -14.15 7.03
CA GLU A 127 -13.14 -14.52 8.45
C GLU A 127 -12.09 -13.72 9.24
N HIS A 128 -11.28 -12.92 8.54
CA HIS A 128 -10.27 -12.06 9.14
C HIS A 128 -10.83 -10.64 9.30
N PRO A 129 -10.64 -9.97 10.46
CA PRO A 129 -11.06 -8.59 10.64
C PRO A 129 -10.51 -7.63 9.56
N PRO A 130 -11.16 -6.49 9.28
CA PRO A 130 -10.64 -5.52 8.33
C PRO A 130 -9.21 -5.07 8.69
N ILE A 131 -8.31 -5.10 7.72
CA ILE A 131 -6.97 -4.54 7.88
C ILE A 131 -7.07 -3.02 8.01
N LYS A 132 -6.30 -2.45 8.94
CA LYS A 132 -6.40 -1.04 9.35
C LYS A 132 -5.35 -0.14 8.70
N LEU A 133 -4.18 -0.70 8.35
CA LEU A 133 -3.11 0.05 7.72
C LEU A 133 -2.35 -0.69 6.60
N LEU A 134 -1.75 0.10 5.70
CA LEU A 134 -0.74 -0.34 4.74
C LEU A 134 0.50 0.56 4.82
N VAL A 135 1.67 -0.06 4.93
CA VAL A 135 2.96 0.58 4.62
C VAL A 135 3.44 0.01 3.28
N SER A 136 3.32 0.79 2.21
CA SER A 136 3.72 0.40 0.85
C SER A 136 5.07 1.01 0.52
N ILE A 137 6.04 0.19 0.12
CA ILE A 137 7.36 0.65 -0.33
C ILE A 137 7.56 0.18 -1.76
N SER A 138 7.61 1.11 -2.72
CA SER A 138 7.80 0.80 -4.14
C SER A 138 6.79 -0.22 -4.73
N GLY A 139 5.54 -0.18 -4.27
CA GLY A 139 4.47 -1.05 -4.79
C GLY A 139 3.87 -0.55 -6.10
N SER A 140 3.20 -1.43 -6.84
CA SER A 140 2.49 -1.09 -8.08
C SER A 140 1.09 -1.71 -8.10
N LYS A 141 0.23 -1.24 -9.02
CA LYS A 141 -0.99 -1.96 -9.38
C LYS A 141 -0.64 -3.21 -10.19
N PHE A 142 -1.44 -4.26 -10.04
CA PHE A 142 -1.50 -5.32 -11.06
C PHE A 142 -1.94 -4.70 -12.40
N ARG A 143 -1.53 -5.28 -13.54
CA ARG A 143 -1.92 -4.80 -14.87
C ARG A 143 -2.96 -5.67 -15.56
N ASP A 144 -3.23 -6.86 -15.01
CA ASP A 144 -4.33 -7.71 -15.48
C ASP A 144 -5.67 -6.99 -15.26
N PRO A 145 -6.45 -6.71 -16.32
CA PRO A 145 -7.72 -5.99 -16.20
C PRO A 145 -8.71 -6.66 -15.24
N SER A 146 -8.77 -8.00 -15.20
CA SER A 146 -9.69 -8.75 -14.34
C SER A 146 -9.35 -8.59 -12.86
N ILE A 147 -8.07 -8.40 -12.54
CA ILE A 147 -7.61 -8.06 -11.19
C ILE A 147 -7.96 -6.60 -10.89
N CYS A 148 -7.66 -5.68 -11.81
CA CYS A 148 -7.89 -4.25 -11.64
C CYS A 148 -9.36 -3.88 -11.40
N GLU A 149 -10.27 -4.47 -12.19
CA GLU A 149 -11.73 -4.27 -12.11
C GLU A 149 -12.32 -4.69 -10.76
N VAL A 150 -11.55 -5.40 -9.94
CA VAL A 150 -11.94 -5.90 -8.64
C VAL A 150 -11.14 -5.18 -7.55
N ALA A 151 -9.82 -5.32 -7.54
CA ALA A 151 -8.95 -4.83 -6.48
C ALA A 151 -9.00 -3.30 -6.36
N TYR A 152 -9.18 -2.60 -7.47
CA TYR A 152 -9.13 -1.14 -7.54
C TYR A 152 -10.45 -0.53 -8.03
N LYS A 153 -11.55 -1.29 -7.93
CA LYS A 153 -12.89 -0.87 -8.35
C LYS A 153 -13.35 0.40 -7.62
N ASP A 154 -13.16 0.42 -6.31
CA ASP A 154 -13.50 1.52 -5.41
C ASP A 154 -12.25 1.95 -4.65
N PRO A 155 -12.13 3.23 -4.20
CA PRO A 155 -11.00 3.66 -3.39
C PRO A 155 -10.84 2.81 -2.12
N ILE A 156 -9.65 2.26 -1.91
CA ILE A 156 -9.29 1.46 -0.75
C ILE A 156 -9.26 2.38 0.48
N LYS A 157 -10.16 2.13 1.44
CA LYS A 157 -10.36 2.97 2.64
C LYS A 157 -9.34 2.73 3.76
N VAL A 158 -8.45 1.77 3.58
CA VAL A 158 -7.37 1.46 4.54
C VAL A 158 -6.40 2.63 4.60
N LYS A 159 -6.04 3.09 5.80
CA LYS A 159 -5.03 4.14 5.96
C LYS A 159 -3.69 3.67 5.40
N SER A 160 -3.10 4.42 4.49
CA SER A 160 -1.85 3.99 3.85
C SER A 160 -0.78 5.06 3.87
N VAL A 161 0.46 4.63 3.99
CA VAL A 161 1.65 5.40 3.66
C VAL A 161 2.38 4.74 2.50
N HIS A 162 2.81 5.52 1.51
CA HIS A 162 3.51 5.06 0.32
C HIS A 162 4.89 5.72 0.24
N PHE A 163 5.94 4.91 0.27
CA PHE A 163 7.32 5.33 0.05
C PHE A 163 7.66 5.22 -1.43
N ILE A 164 8.07 6.34 -2.03
CA ILE A 164 8.30 6.45 -3.47
C ILE A 164 9.70 7.02 -3.74
N GLY A 165 10.56 6.21 -4.35
CA GLY A 165 11.93 6.60 -4.72
C GLY A 165 11.97 7.48 -5.96
N ALA A 166 12.73 8.57 -5.91
CA ALA A 166 12.86 9.51 -7.03
C ALA A 166 13.58 8.88 -8.24
N LYS A 167 14.46 7.90 -8.00
CA LYS A 167 15.22 7.16 -9.03
C LYS A 167 14.67 5.75 -9.26
N ASP A 168 13.55 5.41 -8.64
CA ASP A 168 12.94 4.09 -8.78
C ASP A 168 12.28 3.95 -10.15
N TRP A 169 12.52 2.85 -10.84
CA TRP A 169 11.84 2.53 -12.11
C TRP A 169 10.34 2.28 -11.90
N LEU A 170 9.94 1.90 -10.67
CA LEU A 170 8.55 1.84 -10.23
C LEU A 170 7.99 3.17 -9.70
N ARG A 171 8.69 4.31 -9.84
CA ARG A 171 8.20 5.61 -9.32
C ARG A 171 6.78 5.93 -9.80
N VAL A 172 6.55 5.91 -11.12
CA VAL A 172 5.23 6.22 -11.70
C VAL A 172 4.19 5.15 -11.32
N PRO A 173 4.46 3.84 -11.46
CA PRO A 173 3.56 2.79 -10.95
C PRO A 173 3.21 2.91 -9.45
N SER A 174 4.14 3.39 -8.62
CA SER A 174 3.92 3.61 -7.19
C SER A 174 3.01 4.81 -6.93
N GLU A 175 3.18 5.89 -7.70
CA GLU A 175 2.28 7.04 -7.67
C GLU A 175 0.86 6.61 -8.11
N GLU A 176 0.75 5.83 -9.18
CA GLU A 176 -0.52 5.26 -9.64
C GLU A 176 -1.17 4.34 -8.63
N LEU A 177 -0.40 3.51 -7.92
CA LEU A 177 -0.93 2.68 -6.83
C LEU A 177 -1.48 3.54 -5.69
N ALA A 178 -0.75 4.58 -5.28
CA ALA A 178 -1.19 5.47 -4.22
C ALA A 178 -2.57 6.09 -4.52
N THR A 179 -2.88 6.42 -5.78
CA THR A 179 -4.21 6.95 -6.18
C THR A 179 -5.38 5.98 -5.94
N ALA A 180 -5.12 4.68 -5.74
CA ALA A 180 -6.17 3.71 -5.40
C ALA A 180 -6.60 3.78 -3.94
N PHE A 181 -5.87 4.51 -3.08
CA PHE A 181 -6.14 4.63 -1.65
C PHE A 181 -6.83 5.96 -1.33
N ASP A 182 -7.66 5.96 -0.29
CA ASP A 182 -8.29 7.16 0.23
C ASP A 182 -7.32 7.95 1.11
N ASN A 183 -6.99 9.19 0.71
CA ASN A 183 -6.07 10.10 1.41
C ASN A 183 -4.73 9.46 1.86
N PRO A 184 -3.94 8.87 0.94
CA PRO A 184 -2.65 8.27 1.29
C PRO A 184 -1.64 9.32 1.75
N LEU A 185 -0.81 8.98 2.75
CA LEU A 185 0.44 9.72 2.97
C LEU A 185 1.46 9.28 1.93
N ILE A 186 2.09 10.23 1.23
CA ILE A 186 3.18 9.94 0.30
C ILE A 186 4.48 10.50 0.87
N ILE A 187 5.46 9.62 1.13
CA ILE A 187 6.80 9.99 1.54
C ILE A 187 7.76 9.73 0.38
N ARG A 188 8.41 10.77 -0.12
CA ARG A 188 9.37 10.68 -1.22
C ARG A 188 10.80 10.59 -0.68
N HIS A 189 11.64 9.81 -1.34
CA HIS A 189 13.07 9.66 -0.98
C HIS A 189 13.96 9.69 -2.23
N PRO A 190 15.26 10.04 -2.13
CA PRO A 190 16.12 10.26 -3.30
C PRO A 190 16.67 8.97 -3.94
N GLN A 191 16.44 7.81 -3.32
CA GLN A 191 17.02 6.52 -3.72
C GLN A 191 16.23 5.86 -4.86
N GLY A 192 16.80 4.78 -5.40
CA GLY A 192 16.16 3.91 -6.39
C GLY A 192 15.23 2.88 -5.75
N HIS A 193 15.19 1.68 -6.35
CA HIS A 193 14.33 0.58 -5.92
C HIS A 193 14.85 -0.09 -4.64
N THR A 194 14.54 0.48 -3.47
CA THR A 194 15.04 0.01 -2.18
C THR A 194 14.12 0.40 -1.02
N VAL A 195 14.25 -0.29 0.11
CA VAL A 195 13.67 0.16 1.37
C VAL A 195 14.47 1.37 1.86
N PRO A 196 13.84 2.56 1.96
CA PRO A 196 14.58 3.78 2.21
C PRO A 196 15.14 3.83 3.62
N ARG A 197 16.30 4.49 3.77
CA ARG A 197 16.65 5.10 5.05
C ARG A 197 15.84 6.39 5.18
N LEU A 198 15.25 6.60 6.35
CA LEU A 198 14.39 7.75 6.59
C LEU A 198 15.23 8.90 7.15
N ASP A 199 15.13 10.07 6.52
CA ASP A 199 15.65 11.31 7.11
C ASP A 199 14.70 11.81 8.22
N GLU A 200 15.11 12.84 8.95
CA GLU A 200 14.34 13.38 10.09
C GLU A 200 12.91 13.80 9.67
N ALA A 201 12.76 14.38 8.48
CA ALA A 201 11.48 14.83 7.97
C ALA A 201 10.54 13.64 7.65
N ALA A 202 11.07 12.58 7.04
CA ALA A 202 10.34 11.35 6.76
C ALA A 202 9.97 10.62 8.05
N VAL A 203 10.88 10.55 9.03
CA VAL A 203 10.61 9.99 10.36
C VAL A 203 9.46 10.75 11.04
N GLN A 204 9.49 12.07 11.03
CA GLN A 204 8.44 12.88 11.66
C GLN A 204 7.08 12.69 10.98
N GLN A 205 7.04 12.65 9.65
CA GLN A 205 5.81 12.38 8.88
C GLN A 205 5.25 10.98 9.20
N LEU A 206 6.10 9.96 9.17
CA LEU A 206 5.72 8.58 9.45
C LEU A 206 5.21 8.42 10.89
N ARG A 207 5.88 9.05 11.86
CA ARG A 207 5.45 9.07 13.26
C ARG A 207 4.09 9.75 13.43
N ASN A 208 3.90 10.93 12.84
CA ASN A 208 2.63 11.65 12.91
C ASN A 208 1.49 10.81 12.33
N TRP A 209 1.74 10.16 11.20
CA TRP A 209 0.78 9.24 10.58
C TRP A 209 0.46 8.04 11.48
N ALA A 210 1.47 7.40 12.07
CA ALA A 210 1.30 6.27 12.99
C ALA A 210 0.46 6.64 14.22
N MET A 211 0.63 7.86 14.76
CA MET A 211 -0.19 8.35 15.87
C MET A 211 -1.67 8.49 15.51
N THR A 212 -2.01 8.69 14.23
CA THR A 212 -3.42 8.70 13.80
C THR A 212 -4.06 7.30 13.77
N LEU A 213 -3.27 6.24 13.87
CA LEU A 213 -3.75 4.84 13.86
C LEU A 213 -4.18 4.39 15.25
N LEU A 214 -3.59 4.98 16.29
CA LEU A 214 -3.88 4.67 17.67
C LEU A 214 -5.18 5.37 18.08
N PRO A 215 -6.09 4.68 18.80
CA PRO A 215 -7.26 5.35 19.37
C PRO A 215 -6.77 6.48 20.28
N ILE A 216 -7.31 7.69 20.09
CA ILE A 216 -7.08 8.81 20.99
C ILE A 216 -7.56 8.32 22.37
N SER A 217 -6.64 8.12 23.31
CA SER A 217 -7.00 8.00 24.72
C SER A 217 -7.56 9.35 25.13
N VAL A 218 -8.88 9.53 25.04
CA VAL A 218 -9.54 10.66 25.69
C VAL A 218 -9.31 10.44 27.19
N PRO A 219 -8.65 11.35 27.91
CA PRO A 219 -8.61 11.25 29.35
C PRO A 219 -10.06 11.37 29.84
N GLU A 220 -10.61 10.32 30.45
CA GLU A 220 -11.82 10.43 31.27
C GLU A 220 -11.49 11.33 32.46
N ASN A 221 -11.59 12.64 32.27
CA ASN A 221 -11.65 13.56 33.39
C ASN A 221 -13.10 13.65 33.88
N GLY A 222 -13.39 12.77 34.84
CA GLY A 222 -13.96 13.15 36.12
C GLY A 222 -15.42 13.59 36.13
N HIS A 223 -16.29 12.67 36.59
CA HIS A 223 -17.53 13.03 37.28
C HIS A 223 -17.25 14.08 38.38
N VAL A 224 -17.68 15.32 38.16
CA VAL A 224 -17.91 16.27 39.26
C VAL A 224 -19.38 16.19 39.62
N ASN A 225 -19.68 15.46 40.69
CA ASN A 225 -20.93 15.62 41.44
C ASN A 225 -20.78 16.84 42.35
N GLN A 226 -21.51 17.92 42.08
CA GLN A 226 -22.03 18.79 43.14
C GLN A 226 -23.43 19.28 42.78
N ASN A 227 -24.38 18.93 43.63
CA ASN A 227 -25.75 19.44 43.66
C ASN A 227 -25.76 20.86 44.27
N GLY A 228 -26.61 21.72 43.69
CA GLY A 228 -27.26 22.85 44.36
C GLY A 228 -26.48 24.17 44.37
N VAL A 229 -27.07 25.37 44.24
CA VAL A 229 -28.47 25.83 44.32
C VAL A 229 -28.51 27.28 43.73
N ASP A 230 -29.70 27.66 43.23
CA ASP A 230 -30.28 29.01 43.01
C ASP A 230 -30.10 29.84 41.72
N GLU A 231 -31.29 30.23 41.25
CA GLU A 231 -31.69 31.19 40.21
C GLU A 231 -31.19 32.62 40.47
N ILE A 232 -30.91 33.38 39.38
CA ILE A 232 -31.42 34.76 39.20
C ILE A 232 -31.68 34.98 37.70
N ALA A 233 -32.86 35.53 37.41
CA ALA A 233 -33.40 35.88 36.10
C ALA A 233 -33.02 37.31 35.62
N GLU A 234 -33.45 37.61 34.39
CA GLU A 234 -33.60 38.94 33.74
C GLU A 234 -32.32 39.58 33.15
N SER A 235 -32.30 40.24 31.98
CA SER A 235 -33.35 40.75 31.08
C SER A 235 -32.80 41.07 29.66
N LYS A 236 -33.71 40.99 28.68
CA LYS A 236 -33.79 41.58 27.32
C LYS A 236 -32.83 42.74 26.96
N GLN A 237 -32.39 42.79 25.69
CA GLN A 237 -32.83 43.83 24.72
C GLN A 237 -32.38 43.57 23.27
N GLU A 238 -33.28 43.95 22.35
CA GLU A 238 -33.17 43.99 20.89
C GLU A 238 -32.21 45.08 20.39
N GLY A 239 -31.72 44.95 19.15
CA GLY A 239 -31.09 46.04 18.41
C GLY A 239 -30.75 45.65 16.96
N ALA A 240 -31.40 46.33 16.01
CA ALA A 240 -31.41 46.06 14.58
C ALA A 240 -30.17 46.57 13.80
N ALA A 241 -29.97 45.94 12.64
CA ALA A 241 -29.36 46.34 11.37
C ALA A 241 -28.47 47.59 11.25
N THR A 242 -27.39 47.47 10.46
CA THR A 242 -27.04 48.44 9.40
C THR A 242 -26.01 47.86 8.43
N GLU A 243 -26.16 48.26 7.18
CA GLU A 243 -25.48 47.81 5.95
C GLU A 243 -24.00 48.24 5.86
N SER A 244 -23.21 47.54 5.04
CA SER A 244 -22.46 48.22 3.96
C SER A 244 -21.78 47.24 2.97
N ASN A 245 -22.19 47.41 1.72
CA ASN A 245 -21.46 47.23 0.46
C ASN A 245 -19.99 46.78 0.48
N SER A 246 -19.67 45.79 -0.37
CA SER A 246 -18.73 46.07 -1.47
C SER A 246 -18.96 45.14 -2.67
N THR A 247 -19.07 45.80 -3.81
CA THR A 247 -19.10 45.34 -5.19
C THR A 247 -17.76 44.71 -5.60
N LYS A 248 -17.78 43.68 -6.46
CA LYS A 248 -17.26 43.77 -7.84
C LYS A 248 -17.25 42.42 -8.59
N THR A 249 -17.83 42.46 -9.80
CA THR A 249 -17.36 41.91 -11.12
C THR A 249 -16.90 40.45 -11.17
N GLU A 250 -17.21 39.61 -12.17
CA GLU A 250 -17.51 39.78 -13.60
C GLU A 250 -17.93 38.36 -14.07
N SER A 251 -18.90 38.22 -14.98
CA SER A 251 -18.72 37.90 -16.40
C SER A 251 -19.25 36.49 -16.77
N THR A 252 -20.42 36.53 -17.41
CA THR A 252 -20.83 35.79 -18.61
C THR A 252 -20.22 34.41 -18.91
N SER A 253 -21.07 33.38 -18.94
CA SER A 253 -20.98 32.32 -19.96
C SER A 253 -22.36 31.99 -20.51
N SER A 254 -22.53 32.20 -21.81
CA SER A 254 -23.68 31.84 -22.62
C SER A 254 -23.88 30.33 -22.70
N ALA A 255 -25.15 29.92 -22.56
CA ALA A 255 -25.64 28.58 -22.74
C ALA A 255 -25.89 28.23 -24.22
N GLU A 256 -25.66 26.96 -24.52
CA GLU A 256 -26.42 26.07 -25.39
C GLU A 256 -26.62 26.39 -26.88
N THR A 257 -26.21 25.43 -27.70
CA THR A 257 -27.09 24.93 -28.77
C THR A 257 -26.82 23.46 -29.02
N SER A 258 -27.90 22.69 -28.89
CA SER A 258 -28.06 21.28 -29.19
C SER A 258 -28.34 21.09 -30.68
N VAL A 259 -27.80 20.02 -31.30
CA VAL A 259 -28.48 19.28 -32.39
C VAL A 259 -28.00 17.82 -32.35
N ALA A 260 -28.97 16.91 -32.42
CA ALA A 260 -28.84 15.46 -32.49
C ALA A 260 -28.39 14.97 -33.89
N ASP A 261 -27.90 13.73 -34.02
CA ASP A 261 -28.64 12.65 -34.72
C ASP A 261 -27.86 11.32 -34.70
N SER A 262 -28.68 10.28 -34.78
CA SER A 262 -28.60 8.82 -34.78
C SER A 262 -27.52 8.08 -35.58
N GLY A 263 -27.37 6.79 -35.24
CA GLY A 263 -26.66 5.81 -36.06
C GLY A 263 -26.52 4.43 -35.41
N HIS A 264 -27.52 3.58 -35.58
CA HIS A 264 -27.58 2.16 -35.17
C HIS A 264 -26.66 1.28 -36.06
N CYS A 265 -26.01 0.24 -35.52
CA CYS A 265 -26.05 -1.13 -36.07
C CYS A 265 -25.21 -2.15 -35.29
N LYS A 266 -25.84 -3.30 -35.04
CA LYS A 266 -25.27 -4.57 -34.56
C LYS A 266 -24.61 -5.30 -35.75
N GLU A 267 -23.58 -6.13 -35.50
CA GLU A 267 -23.59 -7.57 -35.84
C GLU A 267 -22.26 -8.31 -35.64
N ASN A 268 -22.42 -9.53 -35.09
CA ASN A 268 -21.79 -10.81 -35.44
C ASN A 268 -20.31 -11.16 -35.11
N VAL A 269 -20.25 -11.96 -34.05
CA VAL A 269 -19.42 -13.16 -33.81
C VAL A 269 -18.99 -13.91 -35.09
N LYS A 270 -17.70 -14.27 -35.16
CA LYS A 270 -17.23 -15.55 -35.72
C LYS A 270 -15.89 -15.97 -35.13
N ALA A 271 -15.92 -17.03 -34.34
CA ALA A 271 -14.76 -17.80 -33.91
C ALA A 271 -14.19 -18.61 -35.08
N LYS A 272 -12.85 -18.73 -35.13
CA LYS A 272 -12.17 -19.79 -35.89
C LYS A 272 -10.95 -20.26 -35.10
N ALA A 273 -11.02 -21.52 -34.69
CA ALA A 273 -9.91 -22.29 -34.16
C ALA A 273 -8.91 -22.62 -35.27
N VAL A 274 -7.61 -22.66 -34.94
CA VAL A 274 -6.58 -23.34 -35.73
C VAL A 274 -5.67 -24.10 -34.77
N GLU A 275 -5.45 -25.37 -35.13
CA GLU A 275 -4.73 -26.41 -34.40
C GLU A 275 -3.24 -26.14 -34.18
N ALA A 276 -2.75 -26.76 -33.11
CA ALA A 276 -1.36 -26.86 -32.71
C ALA A 276 -0.53 -27.76 -33.65
N LYS A 277 0.72 -27.36 -33.90
CA LYS A 277 1.81 -28.28 -34.24
C LYS A 277 2.91 -28.16 -33.20
N LYS A 278 3.34 -29.32 -32.72
CA LYS A 278 4.49 -29.56 -31.83
C LYS A 278 5.78 -29.40 -32.62
N ASP A 279 6.78 -28.75 -32.02
CA ASP A 279 8.20 -28.93 -32.34
C ASP A 279 9.02 -28.87 -31.03
N GLU A 280 10.02 -29.75 -30.93
CA GLU A 280 10.90 -29.99 -29.77
C GLU A 280 11.89 -28.84 -29.48
N PRO A 281 12.43 -28.72 -28.24
CA PRO A 281 13.22 -27.55 -27.85
C PRO A 281 14.70 -27.70 -28.20
N GLY A 282 15.21 -26.78 -29.02
CA GLY A 282 16.63 -26.49 -29.13
C GLY A 282 17.09 -25.55 -28.00
N GLU A 283 18.24 -25.88 -27.39
CA GLU A 283 18.92 -25.06 -26.39
C GLU A 283 19.04 -23.59 -26.83
N ARG A 284 18.44 -22.68 -26.07
CA ARG A 284 18.75 -21.25 -26.13
C ARG A 284 19.29 -20.82 -24.79
N LYS A 285 20.52 -20.31 -24.81
CA LYS A 285 21.11 -19.55 -23.70
C LYS A 285 20.27 -18.29 -23.47
N ASN A 286 19.54 -18.26 -22.37
CA ASN A 286 18.92 -17.03 -21.88
C ASN A 286 20.00 -16.17 -21.24
N THR A 287 20.35 -15.07 -21.90
CA THR A 287 21.00 -13.93 -21.27
C THR A 287 19.90 -12.93 -20.95
N ASP A 288 19.50 -12.83 -19.67
CA ASP A 288 18.54 -11.83 -19.21
C ASP A 288 19.18 -10.42 -19.29
N PRO A 289 18.58 -9.48 -20.04
CA PRO A 289 19.08 -8.10 -20.11
C PRO A 289 18.73 -7.28 -18.86
N ASP A 290 17.81 -7.75 -18.01
CA ASP A 290 17.22 -6.96 -16.92
C ASP A 290 18.08 -6.91 -15.65
N SER A 291 18.94 -7.92 -15.44
CA SER A 291 19.92 -7.86 -14.33
C SER A 291 20.88 -6.67 -14.48
N SER A 292 20.99 -6.09 -15.68
CA SER A 292 21.92 -4.99 -15.95
C SER A 292 21.46 -3.63 -15.42
N MET A 293 20.16 -3.44 -15.20
CA MET A 293 19.62 -2.18 -14.66
C MET A 293 19.62 -2.14 -13.13
N GLU A 294 19.36 -3.28 -12.48
CA GLU A 294 19.49 -3.44 -11.01
C GLU A 294 20.97 -3.34 -10.56
N THR A 295 21.92 -3.92 -11.33
CA THR A 295 23.35 -3.95 -10.99
C THR A 295 24.00 -2.56 -10.92
N LYS A 296 23.48 -1.54 -11.65
CA LYS A 296 24.06 -0.19 -11.62
C LYS A 296 23.70 0.59 -10.36
N ALA A 297 22.56 0.32 -9.73
CA ALA A 297 22.10 1.08 -8.58
C ALA A 297 22.79 0.68 -7.27
N ILE A 298 23.15 -0.60 -7.12
CA ILE A 298 23.79 -1.13 -5.89
C ILE A 298 25.27 -0.75 -5.81
N ASN A 299 25.98 -0.79 -6.95
CA ASN A 299 27.43 -0.56 -6.98
C ASN A 299 27.87 0.92 -6.83
N GLU A 300 26.99 1.89 -7.08
CA GLU A 300 27.33 3.32 -6.92
C GLU A 300 27.29 3.79 -5.45
N GLU A 301 26.65 3.05 -4.54
CA GLU A 301 26.43 3.49 -3.15
C GLU A 301 27.43 2.89 -2.14
N GLU A 302 28.11 1.78 -2.46
CA GLU A 302 29.17 1.21 -1.59
C GLU A 302 30.54 1.89 -1.76
N ASN A 303 30.80 2.56 -2.89
CA ASN A 303 32.06 3.27 -3.14
C ASN A 303 32.10 4.73 -2.63
N ARG A 304 31.12 5.14 -1.82
CA ARG A 304 31.08 6.47 -1.17
C ARG A 304 31.04 6.42 0.37
N ALA A 305 31.38 5.27 0.96
CA ALA A 305 31.64 5.17 2.40
C ALA A 305 32.99 5.80 2.78
#